data_AF-A0A934KTM1-F1
#
_entry.id   AF-A0A934KTM1-F1
#
_cell.length_a   1.000
_cell.length_b   1.000
_cell.length_c   1.000
_cell.angle_alpha   90.00
_cell.angle_beta   90.00
_cell.angle_gamma   90.00
#
_symmetry.space_group_name_H-M   'P 1'
#
loop_
_entity.id
_entity.type
_entity.pdbx_description
1 polymer ?
#
loop_
_entity_poly.entity_id
_entity_poly.type
_entity_poly.pdbx_seq_one_letter_code
_entity_poly.pdbx_strand_id
1 'polypeptide(L)'
;MVLNNPVESHVSYPEGSIFINFLTMSRVLALYMKLFFVPVTLCADYVIPYSTSLSDTSFILSLLLLVAVIVITYKLFFYSKILFFSVVWFFVGLLPVLNIVPIENIMAERYLCLPIIGFCMVIGNLLVQRHNKIGPFNNASITVILLVLILAIFSFKTMKQNTVWTDQTVLWTNTARISPKSFKAHNNLGNIYRNAGRLDEAIV
;
A
#
# COMPACT_ATOMS: atom_id res chain seq x y z
N MET A 1 -21.01 29.96 -6.30
CA MET A 1 -19.58 30.34 -6.31
C MET A 1 -18.80 29.04 -6.26
N VAL A 2 -18.33 28.56 -7.41
CA VAL A 2 -17.52 27.34 -7.49
C VAL A 2 -16.16 27.70 -6.92
N LEU A 3 -15.84 27.17 -5.74
CA LEU A 3 -14.51 27.29 -5.16
C LEU A 3 -13.57 26.43 -5.99
N ASN A 4 -12.95 27.02 -7.02
CA ASN A 4 -11.80 26.40 -7.65
C ASN A 4 -10.72 26.25 -6.59
N ASN A 5 -10.39 25.01 -6.25
CA ASN A 5 -9.28 24.71 -5.36
C ASN A 5 -7.97 25.04 -6.11
N PRO A 6 -7.19 26.05 -5.69
CA PRO A 6 -6.00 26.49 -6.44
C PRO A 6 -4.87 25.44 -6.48
N VAL A 7 -5.05 24.28 -5.84
CA VAL A 7 -4.09 23.18 -5.81
C VAL A 7 -4.18 22.27 -7.04
N GLU A 8 -5.27 22.34 -7.82
CA GLU A 8 -5.43 21.48 -9.00
C GLU A 8 -4.54 21.85 -10.19
N SER A 9 -3.80 22.97 -10.13
CA SER A 9 -3.20 23.51 -11.35
C SER A 9 -1.93 22.82 -11.85
N HIS A 10 -1.08 22.16 -11.05
CA HIS A 10 0.04 21.37 -11.61
C HIS A 10 0.51 20.25 -10.66
N VAL A 11 0.01 19.02 -10.83
CA VAL A 11 0.64 17.85 -10.18
C VAL A 11 2.07 17.74 -10.71
N SER A 12 3.04 18.05 -9.87
CA SER A 12 4.45 18.10 -10.21
C SER A 12 5.20 16.97 -9.54
N TYR A 13 6.35 16.58 -10.10
CA TYR A 13 7.21 15.61 -9.44
C TYR A 13 7.66 16.10 -8.05
N PRO A 14 7.93 15.19 -7.10
CA PRO A 14 8.63 15.52 -5.87
C PRO A 14 9.87 16.39 -6.13
N GLU A 15 9.91 17.57 -5.52
CA GLU A 15 10.96 18.59 -5.72
C GLU A 15 11.22 19.00 -7.19
N GLY A 16 10.27 18.73 -8.09
CA GLY A 16 10.41 19.04 -9.52
C GLY A 16 11.40 18.15 -10.28
N SER A 17 11.89 17.06 -9.67
CA SER A 17 12.94 16.22 -10.27
C SER A 17 12.48 14.78 -10.46
N ILE A 18 12.58 14.29 -11.70
CA ILE A 18 12.35 12.88 -12.05
C ILE A 18 13.32 11.95 -11.29
N PHE A 19 14.54 12.42 -11.01
CA PHE A 19 15.53 11.64 -10.27
C PHE A 19 15.09 11.41 -8.82
N ILE A 20 14.68 12.47 -8.13
CA ILE A 20 14.17 12.37 -6.75
C ILE A 20 12.89 11.55 -6.70
N ASN A 21 12.04 11.67 -7.73
CA ASN A 21 10.88 10.81 -7.89
C ASN A 21 11.28 9.33 -7.98
N PHE A 22 12.24 8.97 -8.84
CA PHE A 22 12.71 7.59 -8.96
C PHE A 22 13.25 7.04 -7.63
N LEU A 23 14.09 7.81 -6.93
CA LEU A 23 14.60 7.42 -5.61
C LEU A 23 13.47 7.19 -4.61
N THR A 24 12.53 8.12 -4.55
CA THR A 24 11.37 8.04 -3.65
C THR A 24 10.46 6.87 -4.01
N MET A 25 10.19 6.63 -5.30
CA MET A 25 9.31 5.56 -5.76
C MET A 25 9.89 4.17 -5.53
N SER A 26 11.23 4.02 -5.59
CA SER A 26 11.89 2.76 -5.20
C SER A 26 11.62 2.41 -3.73
N ARG A 27 11.62 3.42 -2.84
CA ARG A 27 11.26 3.28 -1.43
C ARG A 27 9.78 2.98 -1.25
N VAL A 28 8.91 3.67 -1.98
CA VAL A 28 7.46 3.44 -1.96
C VAL A 28 7.13 2.01 -2.39
N LEU A 29 7.84 1.45 -3.37
CA LEU A 29 7.69 0.05 -3.76
C LEU A 29 8.00 -0.91 -2.60
N ALA A 30 9.08 -0.66 -1.84
CA ALA A 30 9.39 -1.46 -0.66
C ALA A 30 8.33 -1.29 0.44
N LEU A 31 7.78 -0.09 0.60
CA LEU A 31 6.67 0.15 1.53
C LEU A 31 5.39 -0.57 1.09
N TYR A 32 5.10 -0.65 -0.21
CA TYR A 32 4.00 -1.46 -0.73
C TYR A 32 4.22 -2.94 -0.43
N MET A 33 5.43 -3.47 -0.64
CA MET A 33 5.76 -4.86 -0.28
C MET A 33 5.57 -5.10 1.23
N LYS A 34 6.00 -4.16 2.08
CA LYS A 34 5.77 -4.25 3.53
C LYS A 34 4.28 -4.22 3.87
N LEU A 35 3.52 -3.27 3.31
CA LEU A 35 2.09 -3.12 3.55
C LEU A 35 1.32 -4.35 3.08
N PHE A 36 1.78 -4.96 1.98
CA PHE A 36 1.22 -6.17 1.40
C PHE A 36 1.26 -7.36 2.37
N PHE A 37 2.42 -7.62 3.01
CA PHE A 37 2.55 -8.73 3.96
C PHE A 37 2.09 -8.37 5.38
N VAL A 38 2.24 -7.10 5.77
CA VAL A 38 2.03 -6.61 7.14
C VAL A 38 1.21 -5.31 7.12
N PRO A 39 -0.12 -5.39 6.89
CA PRO A 39 -0.97 -4.20 6.81
C PRO A 39 -1.34 -3.67 8.21
N VAL A 40 -0.35 -3.20 8.99
CA VAL A 40 -0.53 -2.83 10.40
C VAL A 40 -0.85 -1.34 10.59
N THR A 41 -0.23 -0.47 9.79
CA THR A 41 -0.41 0.98 9.88
C THR A 41 -1.19 1.48 8.66
N LEU A 42 -2.51 1.53 8.81
CA LEU A 42 -3.47 1.95 7.79
C LEU A 42 -3.89 3.41 8.03
N CYS A 43 -3.82 4.25 7.00
CA CYS A 43 -4.23 5.65 7.10
C CYS A 43 -4.71 6.20 5.75
N ALA A 44 -5.49 7.30 5.81
CA ALA A 44 -6.09 7.87 4.60
C ALA A 44 -5.06 8.53 3.67
N ASP A 45 -3.99 9.08 4.25
CA ASP A 45 -2.93 9.78 3.52
C ASP A 45 -1.57 9.45 4.11
N TYR A 46 -0.63 9.05 3.25
CA TYR A 46 0.73 8.68 3.62
C TYR A 46 1.71 9.73 3.12
N VAL A 47 2.28 10.53 4.04
CA VAL A 47 3.41 11.40 3.71
C VAL A 47 4.71 10.61 3.81
N ILE A 48 5.30 10.35 2.66
CA ILE A 48 6.59 9.68 2.54
C ILE A 48 7.69 10.74 2.43
N PRO A 49 8.70 10.74 3.32
CA PRO A 49 9.86 11.61 3.18
C PRO A 49 10.57 11.33 1.86
N TYR A 50 10.94 12.39 1.13
CA TYR A 50 11.69 12.27 -0.11
C TYR A 50 13.10 11.74 0.15
N SER A 51 13.52 10.77 -0.66
CA SER A 51 14.91 10.31 -0.64
C SER A 51 15.70 11.14 -1.65
N THR A 52 16.49 12.09 -1.14
CA THR A 52 17.30 13.02 -1.95
C THR A 52 18.72 12.53 -2.21
N SER A 53 19.16 11.45 -1.55
CA SER A 53 20.51 10.91 -1.66
C SER A 53 20.52 9.40 -1.90
N LEU A 54 21.48 8.95 -2.73
CA LEU A 54 21.75 7.54 -3.00
C LEU A 54 22.29 6.77 -1.78
N SER A 55 22.79 7.49 -0.77
CA SER A 55 23.32 6.91 0.47
C SER A 55 22.27 6.76 1.58
N ASP A 56 21.00 7.08 1.31
CA ASP A 56 19.91 6.81 2.26
C ASP A 56 19.79 5.30 2.48
N THR A 57 19.91 4.84 3.73
CA THR A 57 19.76 3.43 4.11
C THR A 57 18.44 2.85 3.60
N SER A 58 17.39 3.66 3.57
CA SER A 58 16.06 3.25 3.10
C SER A 58 16.06 2.94 1.60
N PHE A 59 16.81 3.71 0.81
CA PHE A 59 17.00 3.47 -0.62
C PHE A 59 17.79 2.19 -0.86
N ILE A 60 18.90 2.00 -0.14
CA ILE A 60 19.74 0.80 -0.26
C ILE A 60 18.95 -0.47 0.07
N LEU A 61 18.18 -0.47 1.17
CA LEU A 61 17.32 -1.60 1.53
C LEU A 61 16.27 -1.89 0.47
N SER A 62 15.68 -0.85 -0.12
CA SER A 62 14.69 -0.98 -1.20
C SER A 62 15.30 -1.54 -2.47
N LEU A 63 16.53 -1.13 -2.80
CA LEU A 63 17.29 -1.65 -3.94
C LEU A 63 17.64 -3.14 -3.76
N LEU A 64 18.12 -3.52 -2.57
CA LEU A 64 18.39 -4.92 -2.24
C LEU A 64 17.13 -5.79 -2.36
N LEU A 65 15.99 -5.29 -1.87
CA LEU A 65 14.70 -5.96 -2.01
C LEU A 65 14.32 -6.12 -3.50
N LEU A 66 14.49 -5.07 -4.31
CA LEU A 66 14.17 -5.11 -5.74
C LEU A 66 15.04 -6.12 -6.48
N VAL A 67 16.34 -6.15 -6.22
CA VAL A 67 17.27 -7.15 -6.78
C VAL A 67 16.86 -8.57 -6.37
N ALA A 68 16.52 -8.78 -5.10
CA ALA A 68 16.05 -10.08 -4.63
C ALA A 68 14.78 -10.52 -5.38
N VAL A 69 13.82 -9.61 -5.59
CA VAL A 69 12.60 -9.93 -6.34
C VAL A 69 12.89 -10.23 -7.81
N ILE A 70 13.81 -9.52 -8.47
CA ILE A 70 14.22 -9.83 -9.84
C ILE A 70 14.82 -11.24 -9.92
N VAL A 71 15.74 -11.58 -9.01
CA VAL A 71 16.38 -12.90 -8.97
C VAL A 71 15.34 -14.01 -8.72
N ILE A 72 14.40 -13.79 -7.79
CA ILE A 72 13.31 -14.74 -7.53
C ILE A 72 12.44 -14.90 -8.78
N THR A 73 12.05 -13.79 -9.42
CA THR A 73 11.20 -13.81 -10.63
C THR A 73 11.88 -14.57 -11.77
N TYR A 74 13.18 -14.35 -11.98
CA TYR A 74 13.97 -15.08 -12.98
C TYR A 74 14.00 -16.58 -12.69
N LYS A 75 14.22 -16.99 -11.43
CA LYS A 75 14.15 -18.41 -11.05
C LYS A 75 12.76 -19.00 -11.26
N LEU A 76 11.70 -18.24 -10.93
CA LEU A 76 10.32 -18.67 -11.10
C LEU A 76 9.94 -18.88 -12.58
N PHE A 77 10.56 -18.15 -13.51
CA PHE A 77 10.35 -18.34 -14.94
C PHE A 77 10.65 -19.77 -15.38
N PHE A 78 11.73 -20.37 -14.86
CA PHE A 78 12.11 -21.76 -15.16
C PHE A 78 11.40 -22.80 -14.28
N TYR A 79 10.88 -22.40 -13.12
CA TYR A 79 10.19 -23.32 -12.21
C TYR A 79 8.71 -23.47 -12.54
N SER A 80 7.98 -22.36 -12.73
CA SER A 80 6.53 -22.38 -12.91
C SER A 80 6.02 -21.11 -13.58
N LYS A 81 5.47 -21.25 -14.80
CA LYS A 81 4.91 -20.13 -15.58
C LYS A 81 3.81 -19.38 -14.83
N ILE A 82 2.98 -20.08 -14.03
CA ILE A 82 1.91 -19.44 -13.25
C ILE A 82 2.46 -18.58 -12.12
N LEU A 83 3.50 -19.04 -11.41
CA LEU A 83 4.13 -18.25 -10.34
C LEU A 83 4.88 -17.05 -10.93
N PHE A 84 5.57 -17.24 -12.05
CA PHE A 84 6.18 -16.13 -12.79
C PHE A 84 5.15 -15.08 -13.19
N PHE A 85 4.05 -15.49 -13.85
CA PHE A 85 2.99 -14.59 -14.25
C PHE A 85 2.38 -13.84 -13.06
N SER A 86 2.19 -14.53 -11.94
CA SER A 86 1.65 -13.96 -10.71
C SER A 86 2.52 -12.82 -10.16
N VAL A 87 3.85 -13.02 -10.12
CA VAL A 87 4.79 -11.99 -9.65
C VAL A 87 4.85 -10.83 -10.65
N VAL A 88 4.90 -11.12 -11.95
CA VAL A 88 4.89 -10.07 -12.99
C VAL A 88 3.62 -9.24 -12.91
N TRP A 89 2.45 -9.87 -12.72
CA TRP A 89 1.17 -9.18 -12.58
C TRP A 89 1.17 -8.18 -11.42
N PHE A 90 1.79 -8.54 -10.29
CA PHE A 90 1.93 -7.63 -9.15
C PHE A 90 2.64 -6.32 -9.54
N PHE A 91 3.77 -6.42 -10.23
CA PHE A 91 4.53 -5.24 -10.69
C PHE A 91 3.82 -4.48 -11.81
N VAL A 92 3.20 -5.18 -12.74
CA VAL A 92 2.40 -4.56 -13.82
C VAL A 92 1.24 -3.78 -13.23
N GLY A 93 0.55 -4.31 -12.22
CA GLY A 93 -0.53 -3.61 -11.53
C GLY A 93 -0.07 -2.37 -10.75
N LEU A 94 1.19 -2.34 -10.30
CA LEU A 94 1.77 -1.17 -9.64
C LEU A 94 2.30 -0.13 -10.62
N LEU A 95 2.62 -0.50 -11.86
CA LEU A 95 3.25 0.40 -12.84
C LEU A 95 2.53 1.75 -13.02
N PRO A 96 1.18 1.81 -13.11
CA PRO A 96 0.46 3.08 -13.25
C PRO A 96 0.61 4.01 -12.05
N VAL A 97 0.91 3.48 -10.86
CA VAL A 97 0.95 4.22 -9.61
C VAL A 97 2.38 4.54 -9.13
N LEU A 98 3.40 4.15 -9.90
CA LEU A 98 4.81 4.47 -9.64
C LEU A 98 5.17 5.94 -9.97
N ASN A 99 4.17 6.81 -10.12
CA ASN A 99 4.35 8.23 -10.40
C ASN A 99 5.25 8.48 -11.63
N ILE A 100 5.19 7.58 -12.64
CA ILE A 100 5.86 7.78 -13.95
C ILE A 100 5.24 9.00 -14.63
N VAL A 101 3.93 9.14 -14.49
CA VAL A 101 3.20 10.39 -14.66
C VAL A 101 2.90 10.92 -13.25
N PRO A 102 3.15 12.20 -12.94
CA PRO A 102 2.88 12.75 -11.63
C PRO A 102 1.43 12.49 -11.19
N ILE A 103 1.27 11.83 -10.05
CA ILE A 103 0.00 11.61 -9.38
C ILE A 103 -0.02 12.33 -8.03
N GLU A 104 -1.21 12.75 -7.61
CA GLU A 104 -1.39 13.56 -6.40
C GLU A 104 -0.98 12.81 -5.12
N ASN A 105 -1.40 11.56 -4.98
CA ASN A 105 -1.03 10.72 -3.84
C ASN A 105 0.13 9.81 -4.22
N ILE A 106 1.29 10.02 -3.60
CA ILE A 106 2.50 9.19 -3.76
C ILE A 106 2.25 7.75 -3.30
N MET A 107 1.54 7.57 -2.18
CA MET A 107 1.22 6.26 -1.65
C MET A 107 -0.24 6.17 -1.18
N ALA A 108 -0.94 5.11 -1.59
CA ALA A 108 -2.30 4.84 -1.14
C ALA A 108 -2.60 3.33 -1.15
N GLU A 109 -3.35 2.86 -0.14
CA GLU A 109 -3.76 1.44 -0.01
C GLU A 109 -4.51 0.92 -1.23
N ARG A 110 -5.41 1.74 -1.80
CA ARG A 110 -6.23 1.40 -2.97
C ARG A 110 -5.42 1.01 -4.21
N TYR A 111 -4.16 1.41 -4.30
CA TYR A 111 -3.31 1.07 -5.42
C TYR A 111 -2.86 -0.40 -5.41
N LEU A 112 -2.99 -1.10 -4.27
CA LEU A 112 -2.72 -2.54 -4.15
C LEU A 112 -3.89 -3.42 -4.63
N CYS A 113 -5.05 -2.86 -4.95
CA CYS A 113 -6.23 -3.63 -5.36
C CYS A 113 -6.02 -4.40 -6.68
N LEU A 114 -5.26 -3.86 -7.64
CA LEU A 114 -4.91 -4.57 -8.88
C LEU A 114 -3.74 -5.56 -8.67
N PRO A 115 -2.63 -5.17 -8.02
CA PRO A 115 -1.51 -6.06 -7.73
C PRO A 115 -1.88 -7.34 -6.95
N ILE A 116 -2.84 -7.27 -6.02
CA ILE A 116 -3.19 -8.41 -5.15
C ILE A 116 -3.72 -9.63 -5.90
N ILE A 117 -4.23 -9.45 -7.13
CA ILE A 117 -4.68 -10.54 -7.99
C ILE A 117 -3.55 -11.56 -8.22
N GLY A 118 -2.31 -11.09 -8.42
CA GLY A 118 -1.16 -11.96 -8.59
C GLY A 118 -0.93 -12.86 -7.37
N PHE A 119 -1.12 -12.32 -6.17
CA PHE A 119 -1.00 -13.11 -4.95
C PHE A 119 -2.11 -14.14 -4.79
N CYS A 120 -3.35 -13.79 -5.13
CA CYS A 120 -4.46 -14.75 -5.15
C CYS A 120 -4.15 -15.94 -6.08
N MET A 121 -3.50 -15.69 -7.22
CA MET A 121 -3.03 -16.74 -8.13
C MET A 121 -1.96 -17.64 -7.50
N VAL A 122 -0.98 -17.06 -6.77
CA VAL A 122 0.03 -17.85 -6.04
C VAL A 122 -0.62 -18.76 -5.02
N ILE A 123 -1.51 -18.21 -4.16
CA ILE A 123 -2.21 -18.99 -3.14
C ILE A 123 -3.05 -20.10 -3.79
N GLY A 124 -3.85 -19.76 -4.81
CA GLY A 124 -4.68 -20.74 -5.51
C GLY A 124 -3.86 -21.89 -6.07
N ASN A 125 -2.73 -21.59 -6.73
CA ASN A 125 -1.83 -22.60 -7.27
C ASN A 125 -1.21 -23.49 -6.17
N LEU A 126 -0.81 -22.92 -5.04
CA LEU A 126 -0.27 -23.69 -3.90
C LEU A 126 -1.33 -24.62 -3.28
N LEU A 127 -2.59 -24.16 -3.17
CA LEU A 127 -3.70 -24.96 -2.66
C LEU A 127 -4.02 -26.15 -3.59
N VAL A 128 -4.06 -25.91 -4.91
CA VAL A 128 -4.30 -26.97 -5.90
C VAL A 128 -3.18 -28.01 -5.90
N GLN A 129 -1.90 -27.57 -5.91
CA GLN A 129 -0.77 -28.50 -5.85
C GLN A 129 -0.76 -29.35 -4.59
N ARG A 130 -1.11 -28.76 -3.44
CA ARG A 130 -1.21 -29.49 -2.17
C ARG A 130 -2.34 -30.51 -2.20
N HIS A 131 -3.51 -30.13 -2.72
CA HIS A 131 -4.66 -31.01 -2.86
C HIS A 131 -4.31 -32.24 -3.72
N ASN A 132 -3.66 -32.02 -4.86
CA ASN A 132 -3.29 -33.09 -5.79
C ASN A 132 -2.21 -34.05 -5.22
N LYS A 133 -1.29 -33.56 -4.38
CA LYS A 133 -0.21 -34.40 -3.81
C LYS A 133 -0.62 -35.25 -2.62
N ILE A 134 -1.49 -34.74 -1.75
CA ILE A 134 -1.75 -35.33 -0.42
C ILE A 134 -3.12 -36.02 -0.36
N GLY A 135 -3.94 -35.87 -1.41
CA GLY A 135 -5.31 -36.37 -1.44
C GLY A 135 -6.27 -35.55 -0.57
N PRO A 136 -7.60 -35.67 -0.79
CA PRO A 136 -8.60 -34.80 -0.18
C PRO A 136 -8.72 -34.93 1.35
N PHE A 137 -8.34 -36.06 1.97
CA PHE A 137 -8.76 -36.38 3.33
C PHE A 137 -7.67 -36.42 4.41
N ASN A 138 -6.38 -36.47 4.07
CA ASN A 138 -5.34 -36.76 5.08
C ASN A 138 -4.70 -35.51 5.71
N ASN A 139 -4.88 -34.31 5.12
CA ASN A 139 -4.29 -33.05 5.61
C ASN A 139 -5.04 -31.78 5.19
N ALA A 140 -6.26 -31.93 4.65
CA ALA A 140 -7.12 -30.81 4.26
C ALA A 140 -7.57 -29.99 5.47
N SER A 141 -7.79 -30.64 6.62
CA SER A 141 -8.28 -29.98 7.84
C SER A 141 -7.34 -28.87 8.33
N ILE A 142 -6.01 -29.09 8.35
CA ILE A 142 -5.05 -28.07 8.81
C ILE A 142 -5.02 -26.88 7.85
N THR A 143 -5.02 -27.12 6.54
CA THR A 143 -5.04 -26.03 5.54
C THR A 143 -6.32 -25.22 5.62
N VAL A 144 -7.47 -25.88 5.78
CA VAL A 144 -8.76 -25.21 5.96
C VAL A 144 -8.75 -24.40 7.26
N ILE A 145 -8.27 -24.97 8.38
CA ILE A 145 -8.17 -24.25 9.66
C ILE A 145 -7.29 -23.01 9.53
N LEU A 146 -6.12 -23.13 8.89
CA LEU A 146 -5.22 -21.99 8.65
C LEU A 146 -5.88 -20.92 7.77
N LEU A 147 -6.57 -21.32 6.70
CA LEU A 147 -7.29 -20.38 5.83
C LEU A 147 -8.42 -19.68 6.59
N VAL A 148 -9.22 -20.41 7.37
CA VAL A 148 -10.29 -19.85 8.20
C VAL A 148 -9.72 -18.88 9.23
N LEU A 149 -8.61 -19.23 9.88
CA LEU A 149 -7.94 -18.35 10.85
C LEU A 149 -7.43 -17.06 10.18
N ILE A 150 -6.79 -17.17 9.03
CA ILE A 150 -6.34 -16.02 8.24
C ILE A 150 -7.55 -15.13 7.88
N LEU A 151 -8.60 -15.72 7.31
CA LEU A 151 -9.81 -14.98 6.93
C LEU A 151 -10.47 -14.31 8.14
N ALA A 152 -10.53 -14.96 9.30
CA ALA A 152 -11.08 -14.39 10.52
C ALA A 152 -10.26 -13.18 11.00
N ILE A 153 -8.92 -13.28 11.01
CA ILE A 153 -8.02 -12.18 11.38
C ILE A 153 -8.19 -10.98 10.44
N PHE A 154 -8.17 -11.22 9.12
CA PHE A 154 -8.33 -10.15 8.13
C PHE A 154 -9.75 -9.54 8.13
N SER A 155 -10.78 -10.35 8.37
CA SER A 155 -12.16 -9.87 8.53
C SER A 155 -12.27 -8.94 9.74
N PHE A 156 -11.73 -9.34 10.89
CA PHE A 156 -11.71 -8.50 12.09
C PHE A 156 -10.97 -7.17 11.84
N LYS A 157 -9.80 -7.22 11.19
CA LYS A 157 -9.05 -6.00 10.82
C LYS A 157 -9.85 -5.10 9.88
N THR A 158 -10.56 -5.67 8.91
CA THR A 158 -11.40 -4.94 7.97
C THR A 158 -12.56 -4.26 8.70
N MET A 159 -13.24 -4.96 9.61
CA MET A 159 -14.31 -4.38 10.41
C MET A 159 -13.81 -3.21 11.27
N LYS A 160 -12.66 -3.37 11.94
CA LYS A 160 -12.05 -2.29 12.72
C LYS A 160 -11.71 -1.08 11.83
N GLN A 161 -11.12 -1.30 10.67
CA GLN A 161 -10.78 -0.22 9.75
C GLN A 161 -12.05 0.48 9.22
N ASN A 162 -13.11 -0.27 8.90
CA ASN A 162 -14.38 0.32 8.46
C ASN A 162 -14.98 1.26 9.51
N THR A 163 -14.90 0.94 10.80
CA THR A 163 -15.36 1.86 11.85
C THR A 163 -14.59 3.18 11.88
N VAL A 164 -13.29 3.16 11.55
CA VAL A 164 -12.46 4.38 11.44
C VAL A 164 -12.90 5.23 10.25
N TRP A 165 -13.29 4.61 9.13
CA TRP A 165 -13.74 5.34 7.93
C TRP A 165 -15.13 5.97 8.07
N THR A 166 -15.97 5.47 8.98
CA THR A 166 -17.32 6.02 9.22
C THR A 166 -17.30 7.36 9.94
N ASP A 167 -16.32 7.59 10.83
CA ASP A 167 -16.19 8.82 11.60
C ASP A 167 -15.02 9.66 11.07
N GLN A 168 -15.34 10.81 10.46
CA GLN A 168 -14.33 11.69 9.88
C GLN A 168 -13.32 12.22 10.91
N THR A 169 -13.76 12.49 12.14
CA THR A 169 -12.86 12.96 13.20
C THR A 169 -11.86 11.86 13.53
N VAL A 170 -12.34 10.63 13.78
CA VAL A 170 -11.47 9.48 14.06
C VAL A 170 -10.53 9.18 12.90
N LEU A 171 -11.02 9.24 11.66
CA LEU A 171 -10.23 9.03 10.45
C LEU A 171 -9.05 10.00 10.35
N TRP A 172 -9.33 11.31 10.46
CA TRP A 172 -8.31 12.34 10.27
C TRP A 172 -7.40 12.48 11.49
N THR A 173 -7.90 12.26 12.72
CA THR A 173 -7.05 12.17 13.91
C THR A 173 -6.11 10.97 13.82
N ASN A 174 -6.59 9.79 13.41
CA ASN A 174 -5.71 8.63 13.22
C ASN A 174 -4.70 8.86 12.09
N THR A 175 -5.11 9.52 11.01
CA THR A 175 -4.20 9.88 9.91
C THR A 175 -3.14 10.88 10.34
N ALA A 176 -3.49 11.92 11.10
CA ALA A 176 -2.52 12.87 11.67
C ALA A 176 -1.56 12.18 12.66
N ARG A 177 -2.03 11.18 13.41
CA ARG A 177 -1.17 10.40 14.31
C ARG A 177 -0.15 9.53 13.55
N ILE A 178 -0.57 8.89 12.47
CA ILE A 178 0.28 7.99 11.66
C ILE A 178 1.18 8.79 10.71
N SER A 179 0.65 9.87 10.15
CA SER A 179 1.34 10.78 9.23
C SER A 179 1.21 12.25 9.72
N PRO A 180 2.01 12.64 10.72
CA PRO A 180 1.92 13.97 11.35
C PRO A 180 2.19 15.15 10.40
N LYS A 181 2.79 14.88 9.24
CA LYS A 181 3.11 15.89 8.22
C LYS A 181 2.03 16.00 7.14
N SER A 182 0.91 15.27 7.25
CA SER A 182 -0.17 15.30 6.26
C SER A 182 -0.93 16.61 6.35
N PHE A 183 -0.72 17.49 5.36
CA PHE A 183 -1.50 18.72 5.20
C PHE A 183 -3.00 18.42 5.03
N LYS A 184 -3.34 17.29 4.37
CA LYS A 184 -4.73 16.85 4.20
C LYS A 184 -5.37 16.52 5.55
N ALA A 185 -4.64 15.82 6.43
CA ALA A 185 -5.16 15.48 7.76
C ALA A 185 -5.44 16.74 8.59
N HIS A 186 -4.48 17.66 8.65
CA HIS A 186 -4.63 18.92 9.41
C HIS A 186 -5.73 19.82 8.86
N ASN A 187 -5.80 20.00 7.54
CA ASN A 187 -6.86 20.79 6.89
C ASN A 187 -8.25 20.21 7.15
N ASN A 188 -8.42 18.88 7.07
CA ASN A 188 -9.70 18.26 7.36
C ASN A 188 -10.08 18.34 8.84
N LEU A 189 -9.14 18.15 9.76
CA LEU A 189 -9.39 18.35 11.19
C LEU A 189 -9.78 19.81 11.51
N GLY A 190 -9.08 20.79 10.94
CA GLY A 190 -9.43 22.20 11.07
C GLY A 190 -10.85 22.51 10.59
N ASN A 191 -11.26 21.94 9.45
CA ASN A 191 -12.63 22.08 8.96
C ASN A 191 -13.66 21.42 9.88
N ILE A 192 -13.36 20.23 10.44
CA ILE A 192 -14.23 19.53 11.39
C ILE A 192 -14.42 20.37 12.66
N TYR A 193 -13.33 20.86 13.26
CA TYR A 193 -13.40 21.68 14.48
C TYR A 193 -14.08 23.03 14.23
N ARG A 194 -13.82 23.67 13.10
CA ARG A 194 -14.53 24.90 12.69
C ARG A 194 -16.04 24.66 12.59
N ASN A 195 -16.46 23.59 11.93
CA ASN A 195 -17.89 23.27 11.77
C ASN A 195 -18.56 22.92 13.11
N ALA A 196 -17.79 22.42 14.09
CA ALA A 196 -18.25 22.17 15.46
C ALA A 196 -18.19 23.40 16.38
N GLY A 197 -17.78 24.58 15.88
CA GLY A 197 -17.64 25.82 16.67
C GLY A 197 -16.42 25.85 17.60
N ARG A 198 -15.50 24.87 17.51
CA ARG A 198 -14.29 24.74 18.34
C ARG A 198 -13.12 25.45 17.65
N LEU A 199 -13.13 26.78 17.63
CA LEU A 199 -12.18 27.57 16.84
C LEU A 199 -10.74 27.47 17.34
N ASP A 200 -10.53 27.37 18.66
CA ASP A 200 -9.18 27.26 19.25
C ASP A 200 -8.47 25.99 18.81
N GLU A 201 -9.23 24.90 18.65
CA GLU A 201 -8.71 23.61 18.18
C GLU A 201 -8.61 23.53 16.65
N ALA A 202 -9.20 24.48 15.92
CA ALA A 202 -9.11 24.51 14.46
C ALA A 202 -7.76 25.05 13.97
N ILE A 203 -6.97 25.67 14.85
CA ILE A 203 -5.59 26.11 14.59
C ILE A 203 -4.66 24.94 14.94
N VAL A 204 -4.66 23.91 14.07
CA VAL A 204 -3.79 22.72 14.16
C VAL A 204 -2.61 22.85 13.20
#